data_AF-A0A948YC28-F1
#
_entry.id   AF-A0A948YC28-F1
#
_cell.length_a   1.000
_cell.length_b   1.000
_cell.length_c   1.000
_cell.angle_alpha   90.00
_cell.angle_beta   90.00
_cell.angle_gamma   90.00
#
_symmetry.space_group_name_H-M   'P 1'
#
loop_
_entity.id
_entity.type
_entity.pdbx_description
1 polymer ?
#
loop_
_entity_poly.entity_id
_entity_poly.type
_entity_poly.pdbx_seq_one_letter_code
_entity_poly.pdbx_strand_id
1 'polypeptide(L)' 'VYFKKLGEREIREYVKREKGYDKAGAYAVQGIGATFIEKIEGDYFNIVGLPLYALALELRRFGVQVI' A
#
# COMPACT_ATOMS: atom_id res chain seq x y z
N VAL A 1 1.43 7.87 3.41
CA VAL A 1 2.53 6.88 3.58
C VAL A 1 3.83 7.64 3.61
N TYR A 2 4.65 7.43 4.65
CA TYR A 2 5.92 8.12 4.85
C TYR A 2 7.05 7.16 4.50
N PHE A 3 7.91 7.60 3.58
CA PHE A 3 9.07 6.85 3.13
C PHE A 3 10.32 7.39 3.81
N LYS A 4 11.25 6.49 4.13
CA LYS A 4 12.62 6.90 4.46
C LYS A 4 13.25 7.60 3.28
N LYS A 5 14.26 8.42 3.54
CA LYS A 5 15.09 8.97 2.47
C LYS A 5 15.86 7.82 1.79
N LEU A 6 15.57 7.59 0.51
CA LEU A 6 16.22 6.56 -0.28
C LEU A 6 17.47 7.10 -0.96
N GLY A 7 18.54 6.32 -0.92
CA GLY A 7 19.72 6.58 -1.73
C GLY A 7 19.55 6.05 -3.16
N GLU A 8 20.27 6.66 -4.09
CA GLU A 8 20.37 6.25 -5.50
C GLU A 8 20.63 4.75 -5.70
N ARG A 9 21.48 4.14 -4.86
CA ARG A 9 21.78 2.71 -4.90
C ARG A 9 20.55 1.87 -4.53
N GLU A 10 19.80 2.28 -3.51
CA GLU A 10 18.63 1.55 -3.04
C GLU A 10 17.52 1.57 -4.08
N ILE A 11 17.31 2.73 -4.73
CA ILE A 11 16.36 2.87 -5.84
C ILE A 11 16.75 1.95 -7.00
N ARG A 12 18.03 1.94 -7.41
CA ARG A 12 18.49 1.07 -8.49
C ARG A 12 18.31 -0.42 -8.17
N GLU A 13 18.65 -0.83 -6.96
CA GLU A 13 18.50 -2.23 -6.55
C GLU A 13 17.02 -2.62 -6.41
N TYR A 14 16.18 -1.69 -5.97
CA TYR A 14 14.74 -1.90 -5.92
C TYR A 14 14.18 -2.17 -7.32
N VAL A 15 14.42 -1.27 -8.28
CA VAL A 15 13.90 -1.37 -9.66
C VAL A 15 14.35 -2.66 -10.35
N LYS A 16 15.56 -3.15 -10.05
CA LYS A 16 16.06 -4.44 -10.57
C LYS A 16 15.26 -5.63 -10.04
N ARG A 17 14.82 -5.59 -8.78
CA ARG A 17 14.14 -6.71 -8.09
C ARG A 17 12.63 -6.66 -8.24
N GLU A 18 12.05 -5.46 -8.15
CA GLU A 18 10.64 -5.18 -8.27
C GLU A 18 10.47 -3.96 -9.18
N LYS A 19 10.06 -4.19 -10.42
CA LYS A 19 10.00 -3.14 -11.45
C LYS A 19 8.99 -2.03 -11.11
N GLY A 20 7.95 -2.35 -10.34
CA GLY A 20 6.92 -1.42 -9.89
C GLY A 20 6.05 -0.81 -11.00
N TYR A 21 6.19 -1.23 -12.26
CA TYR A 21 5.48 -0.63 -13.42
C TYR A 21 3.96 -0.81 -13.36
N ASP A 22 3.50 -1.87 -12.70
CA ASP A 22 2.10 -2.18 -12.47
C ASP A 22 1.57 -1.60 -11.15
N LYS A 23 2.41 -0.87 -10.39
CA LYS A 23 2.05 -0.33 -9.08
C LYS A 23 2.00 1.19 -9.11
N ALA A 24 0.88 1.76 -8.67
CA ALA A 24 0.77 3.20 -8.48
C ALA A 24 1.82 3.69 -7.48
N GLY A 25 2.59 4.72 -7.87
CA GLY A 25 3.72 5.21 -7.07
C GLY A 25 4.96 4.31 -7.08
N ALA A 26 5.01 3.31 -7.97
CA ALA A 26 6.14 2.41 -8.17
C ALA A 26 6.62 1.70 -6.89
N TYR A 27 5.70 1.38 -5.98
CA TYR A 27 5.99 0.52 -4.82
C TYR A 27 4.80 -0.37 -4.48
N ALA A 28 5.05 -1.47 -3.79
CA ALA A 28 4.01 -2.30 -3.19
C ALA A 28 4.16 -2.37 -1.67
N VAL A 29 3.09 -2.05 -0.95
CA VAL A 29 3.04 -2.13 0.53
C VAL A 29 3.15 -3.58 1.05
N GLN A 30 2.87 -4.57 0.19
CA GLN A 30 3.03 -6.00 0.44
C GLN A 30 4.26 -6.60 -0.27
N GLY A 31 5.12 -5.77 -0.86
CA GLY A 31 6.31 -6.19 -1.61
C GLY A 31 7.61 -5.72 -0.96
N ILE A 32 8.69 -5.69 -1.74
CA ILE A 32 10.00 -5.20 -1.26
C ILE A 32 9.91 -3.71 -0.90
N GLY A 33 9.01 -2.97 -1.54
CA GLY A 33 8.75 -1.56 -1.25
C GLY A 33 8.35 -1.29 0.21
N ALA A 34 7.80 -2.29 0.92
CA ALA A 34 7.49 -2.19 2.35
C ALA A 34 8.73 -1.86 3.20
N THR A 35 9.92 -2.27 2.77
CA THR A 35 11.19 -2.00 3.47
C THR A 35 11.60 -0.52 3.49
N PHE A 36 10.90 0.32 2.73
CA PHE A 36 11.16 1.76 2.65
C PHE A 36 10.15 2.60 3.44
N ILE A 37 9.09 1.99 3.96
CA ILE A 37 7.99 2.69 4.62
C ILE A 37 8.32 2.83 6.12
N GLU A 38 8.48 4.06 6.58
CA GLU A 38 8.72 4.37 8.00
C GLU A 38 7.43 4.42 8.81
N LYS A 39 6.36 4.94 8.18
CA LYS A 39 5.08 5.14 8.84
C LYS A 39 3.94 5.10 7.82
N ILE A 40 2.82 4.51 8.22
CA ILE A 40 1.54 4.64 7.53
C ILE A 40 0.63 5.47 8.43
N GLU A 41 -0.03 6.46 7.83
CA GLU A 41 -1.08 7.25 8.47
C GLU A 41 -2.30 7.19 7.56
N GLY A 42 -3.43 6.74 8.11
CA GLY A 42 -4.63 6.38 7.36
C GLY A 42 -4.88 4.86 7.32
N ASP A 43 -5.75 4.43 6.40
CA ASP A 43 -6.15 3.03 6.26
C ASP A 43 -5.14 2.23 5.41
N TYR A 44 -4.54 1.21 6.02
CA TYR A 44 -3.66 0.26 5.35
C TYR A 44 -4.34 -0.47 4.19
N PHE A 45 -5.58 -0.91 4.38
CA PHE A 45 -6.30 -1.69 3.37
C PHE A 45 -6.68 -0.86 2.16
N ASN A 46 -6.89 0.44 2.35
CA ASN A 46 -7.01 1.39 1.24
C ASN A 46 -5.75 1.43 0.37
N ILE A 47 -4.55 1.34 0.97
CA ILE A 47 -3.28 1.28 0.23
C ILE A 47 -3.15 -0.04 -0.52
N VAL A 48 -3.60 -1.16 0.08
CA VAL A 48 -3.65 -2.46 -0.59
C VAL A 48 -4.61 -2.43 -1.79
N GLY A 49 -5.68 -1.63 -1.71
CA GLY A 49 -6.60 -1.36 -2.82
C GLY A 49 -8.09 -1.53 -2.47
N LEU A 50 -8.43 -1.87 -1.23
CA LEU A 50 -9.83 -1.99 -0.80
C LEU A 50 -9.98 -1.60 0.68
N PRO A 51 -10.63 -0.47 1.01
CA PRO A 51 -10.75 0.00 2.39
C PRO A 51 -11.77 -0.84 3.18
N LEU A 52 -11.34 -1.95 3.78
CA LEU A 52 -12.24 -2.95 4.36
C LEU A 52 -13.17 -2.41 5.44
N TYR A 53 -12.68 -1.52 6.30
CA TYR A 53 -13.50 -0.92 7.35
C TYR A 53 -14.62 -0.06 6.77
N ALA A 54 -14.27 0.87 5.87
CA ALA A 54 -15.23 1.74 5.21
C ALA A 54 -16.22 0.92 4.36
N LEU A 55 -15.73 -0.10 3.65
CA LEU A 55 -16.54 -1.01 2.86
C LEU A 55 -17.56 -1.76 3.72
N ALA A 56 -17.15 -2.30 4.86
CA ALA A 56 -18.06 -3.03 5.76
C ALA A 56 -19.16 -2.12 6.31
N LEU A 57 -18.84 -0.86 6.63
CA LEU A 57 -19.83 0.14 7.05
C LEU A 57 -20.82 0.46 5.92
N GLU A 58 -20.33 0.64 4.69
CA GLU A 58 -21.20 0.94 3.55
C GLU A 58 -22.07 -0.26 3.17
N LEU A 59 -21.52 -1.47 3.11
CA LEU A 59 -22.28 -2.70 2.82
C LEU A 59 -23.43 -2.92 3.81
N ARG A 60 -23.24 -2.58 5.09
CA ARG A 60 -24.31 -2.64 6.09
C ARG A 60 -25.50 -1.76 5.72
N ARG A 61 -25.28 -0.60 5.09
CA ARG A 61 -26.35 0.31 4.63
C ARG A 61 -27.16 -0.29 3.48
N PHE A 62 -26.58 -1.23 2.73
CA PHE A 62 -27.25 -2.03 1.70
C PHE A 62 -27.84 -3.34 2.26
N GLY A 63 -27.84 -3.53 3.58
CA GLY A 63 -28.37 -4.74 4.23
C GLY A 63 -27.43 -5.95 4.18
N VAL A 64 -26.17 -5.77 3.80
CA VAL A 64 -25.17 -6.84 3.74
C VAL A 64 -24.32 -6.83 5.03
N GLN A 65 -24.42 -7.88 5.83
CA GLN A 65 -23.56 -8.08 7.01
C GLN A 65 -22.26 -8.78 6.61
N VAL A 66 -21.13 -8.14 6.94
CA VAL A 66 -19.78 -8.70 6.74
C VAL A 66 -19.29 -9.45 7.99
N ILE A 67 -19.81 -9.07 9.17
CA ILE A 67 -19.63 -9.72 10.48
C ILE A 67 -21.01 -9.79 11.13
#